data_AF-A0A317FF90-F1
#
_entry.id   AF-A0A317FF90-F1
#
_cell.length_a   1.000
_cell.length_b   1.000
_cell.length_c   1.000
_cell.angle_alpha   90.00
_cell.angle_beta   90.00
_cell.angle_gamma   90.00
#
_symmetry.space_group_name_H-M   'P 1'
#
loop_
_entity.id
_entity.type
_entity.pdbx_description
1 polymer ?
#
loop_
_entity_poly.entity_id
_entity_poly.type
_entity_poly.pdbx_seq_one_letter_code
_entity_poly.pdbx_strand_id
1 'polypeptide(L)'
;MTAPSPYPVLYRVAAATELREGPGPEHKALRALPVDQTLTLVGQPGQAWLEVEAPQGNRGFAPAGLLRRQVAGAKPPQQVTEMFPWRNVERVNRDPKMLHPAFRNRALRTVARLNAEGIPFGIYEGLRGPWRQNHLYASGRTRPGRILTPVQAWDSLHQFGLAADFVLALEGRWSWDDDEAHAPMWDRLEAVGADEGLVSRPGERPHLQLADVSVADLKAGKLPPNTDAAWTTAFTWMVESWDGKPGAPKLR
;
A
#
# COMPACT_ATOMS: atom_id res chain seq x y z
N MET A 1 -15.21 -28.88 -0.69
CA MET A 1 -15.88 -28.06 0.33
C MET A 1 -14.79 -27.22 0.98
N THR A 2 -14.66 -25.95 0.58
CA THR A 2 -13.66 -25.02 1.13
C THR A 2 -14.09 -24.59 2.53
N ALA A 3 -13.20 -24.72 3.51
CA ALA A 3 -13.42 -24.23 4.87
C ALA A 3 -13.78 -22.73 4.83
N PRO A 4 -14.68 -22.26 5.72
CA PRO A 4 -15.04 -20.84 5.78
C PRO A 4 -13.79 -20.00 6.13
N SER A 5 -13.51 -19.00 5.30
CA SER A 5 -12.47 -18.00 5.55
C SER A 5 -12.74 -17.31 6.90
N PRO A 6 -11.76 -17.23 7.82
CA PRO A 6 -11.92 -16.56 9.11
C PRO A 6 -12.06 -15.03 8.99
N TYR A 7 -11.89 -14.48 7.79
CA TYR A 7 -11.99 -13.04 7.52
C TYR A 7 -13.34 -12.65 6.92
N PRO A 8 -13.96 -11.54 7.39
CA PRO A 8 -15.20 -11.03 6.83
C PRO A 8 -15.00 -10.67 5.36
N VAL A 9 -15.87 -11.16 4.49
CA VAL A 9 -15.87 -10.76 3.07
C VAL A 9 -16.48 -9.36 2.98
N LEU A 10 -15.75 -8.39 2.43
CA LEU A 10 -16.23 -7.03 2.31
C LEU A 10 -16.79 -6.75 0.91
N TYR A 11 -17.66 -5.76 0.81
CA TYR A 11 -18.17 -5.21 -0.43
C TYR A 11 -18.14 -3.68 -0.38
N ARG A 12 -17.77 -3.05 -1.49
CA ARG A 12 -17.93 -1.60 -1.71
C ARG A 12 -19.16 -1.37 -2.58
N VAL A 13 -19.97 -0.39 -2.20
CA VAL A 13 -21.09 0.09 -3.02
C VAL A 13 -20.53 0.81 -4.25
N ALA A 14 -20.78 0.26 -5.45
CA ALA A 14 -20.24 0.80 -6.70
C ALA A 14 -21.20 1.80 -7.38
N ALA A 15 -22.49 1.75 -7.06
CA ALA A 15 -23.50 2.71 -7.46
C ALA A 15 -24.47 2.92 -6.30
N ALA A 16 -24.95 4.15 -6.11
CA ALA A 16 -25.85 4.48 -5.01
C ALA A 16 -27.07 3.55 -5.02
N THR A 17 -27.40 2.99 -3.87
CA THR A 17 -28.48 2.02 -3.70
C THR A 17 -29.06 2.14 -2.29
N GLU A 18 -29.91 1.20 -1.88
CA GLU A 18 -30.51 1.14 -0.56
C GLU A 18 -30.22 -0.21 0.11
N LEU A 19 -30.19 -0.18 1.44
CA LEU A 19 -30.24 -1.37 2.29
C LEU A 19 -31.70 -1.68 2.59
N ARG A 20 -32.12 -2.94 2.42
CA ARG A 20 -33.54 -3.35 2.52
C ARG A 20 -33.77 -4.45 3.56
N GLU A 21 -35.00 -4.59 4.02
CA GLU A 21 -35.40 -5.62 5.00
C GLU A 21 -35.36 -7.05 4.42
N GLY A 22 -35.44 -7.22 3.09
CA GLY A 22 -35.43 -8.50 2.41
C GLY A 22 -34.81 -8.44 1.01
N PRO A 23 -34.53 -9.59 0.37
CA PRO A 23 -33.83 -9.69 -0.90
C PRO A 23 -34.75 -9.38 -2.10
N GLY A 24 -35.04 -8.09 -2.32
CA GLY A 24 -35.87 -7.65 -3.44
C GLY A 24 -36.27 -6.18 -3.38
N PRO A 25 -36.58 -5.55 -4.52
CA PRO A 25 -37.02 -4.14 -4.57
C PRO A 25 -38.40 -3.90 -3.91
N GLU A 26 -39.18 -4.94 -3.68
CA GLU A 26 -40.47 -4.91 -2.98
C GLU A 26 -40.34 -4.75 -1.47
N HIS A 27 -39.19 -5.10 -0.89
CA HIS A 27 -38.95 -4.98 0.53
C HIS A 27 -38.65 -3.54 0.93
N LYS A 28 -39.12 -3.14 2.11
CA LYS A 28 -38.94 -1.78 2.65
C LYS A 28 -37.45 -1.39 2.70
N ALA A 29 -37.17 -0.17 2.23
CA ALA A 29 -35.87 0.45 2.37
C ALA A 29 -35.64 0.86 3.84
N LEU A 30 -34.52 0.39 4.40
CA LEU A 30 -34.07 0.73 5.74
C LEU A 30 -33.27 2.03 5.74
N ARG A 31 -32.38 2.19 4.75
CA ARG A 31 -31.56 3.39 4.56
C ARG A 31 -30.93 3.43 3.17
N ALA A 32 -30.49 4.63 2.78
CA ALA A 32 -29.60 4.79 1.63
C ALA A 32 -28.19 4.25 1.92
N LEU A 33 -27.58 3.73 0.86
CA LEU A 33 -26.20 3.28 0.77
C LEU A 33 -25.50 4.13 -0.30
N PRO A 34 -24.75 5.19 0.09
CA PRO A 34 -23.96 5.97 -0.85
C PRO A 34 -22.88 5.13 -1.52
N VAL A 35 -22.46 5.58 -2.70
CA VAL A 35 -21.25 5.09 -3.38
C VAL A 35 -20.09 5.12 -2.39
N ASP A 36 -19.23 4.11 -2.45
CA ASP A 36 -18.04 3.91 -1.61
C ASP A 36 -18.30 3.47 -0.17
N GLN A 37 -19.55 3.29 0.24
CA GLN A 37 -19.84 2.65 1.51
C GLN A 37 -19.33 1.20 1.52
N THR A 38 -18.56 0.84 2.54
CA THR A 38 -18.14 -0.54 2.80
C THR A 38 -19.21 -1.29 3.59
N LEU A 39 -19.47 -2.51 3.17
CA LEU A 39 -20.44 -3.45 3.73
C LEU A 39 -19.73 -4.77 4.04
N THR A 40 -20.10 -5.40 5.15
CA THR A 40 -19.62 -6.74 5.49
C THR A 40 -20.63 -7.78 5.02
N LEU A 41 -20.20 -8.79 4.28
CA LEU A 41 -21.05 -9.90 3.88
C LEU A 41 -21.44 -10.72 5.11
N VAL A 42 -22.74 -10.90 5.30
CA VAL A 42 -23.33 -11.75 6.33
C VAL A 42 -23.83 -13.07 5.72
N GLY A 43 -24.43 -13.00 4.53
CA GLY A 43 -25.05 -14.15 3.87
C GLY A 43 -25.30 -13.93 2.39
N GLN A 44 -25.55 -15.02 1.66
CA GLN A 44 -25.87 -14.99 0.23
C GLN A 44 -27.16 -15.78 -0.02
N PRO A 45 -28.35 -15.17 0.16
CA PRO A 45 -29.62 -15.86 -0.07
C PRO A 45 -29.83 -16.25 -1.54
N GLY A 46 -29.07 -15.67 -2.47
CA GLY A 46 -29.09 -15.98 -3.91
C GLY A 46 -28.02 -15.21 -4.68
N GLN A 47 -28.06 -15.25 -6.00
CA GLN A 47 -27.06 -14.59 -6.87
C GLN A 47 -27.28 -13.08 -7.03
N ALA A 48 -28.52 -12.61 -6.89
CA ALA A 48 -28.90 -11.23 -7.18
C ALA A 48 -28.81 -10.30 -5.95
N TRP A 49 -28.87 -10.86 -4.74
CA TRP A 49 -28.93 -10.11 -3.49
C TRP A 49 -27.98 -10.70 -2.45
N LEU A 50 -27.31 -9.81 -1.73
CA LEU A 50 -26.39 -10.15 -0.65
C LEU A 50 -26.97 -9.66 0.67
N GLU A 51 -26.93 -10.49 1.70
CA GLU A 51 -27.17 -10.06 3.07
C GLU A 51 -25.87 -9.46 3.60
N VAL A 52 -25.97 -8.23 4.09
CA VAL A 52 -24.82 -7.40 4.43
C VAL A 52 -25.06 -6.61 5.70
N GLU A 53 -23.98 -6.31 6.42
CA GLU A 53 -23.96 -5.42 7.58
C GLU A 53 -23.29 -4.10 7.18
N ALA A 54 -24.01 -3.00 7.32
CA ALA A 54 -23.51 -1.65 7.12
C ALA A 54 -22.84 -1.12 8.40
N PRO A 55 -22.03 -0.04 8.32
CA PRO A 55 -21.42 0.56 9.50
C PRO A 55 -22.48 0.95 10.54
N GLN A 56 -22.14 0.78 11.82
CA GLN A 56 -23.06 0.93 12.98
C GLN A 56 -24.02 -0.27 13.20
N GLY A 57 -23.77 -1.41 12.55
CA GLY A 57 -24.41 -2.69 12.87
C GLY A 57 -25.77 -2.92 12.20
N ASN A 58 -26.16 -2.08 11.24
CA ASN A 58 -27.43 -2.26 10.53
C ASN A 58 -27.31 -3.38 9.50
N ARG A 59 -28.03 -4.48 9.71
CA ARG A 59 -28.13 -5.60 8.77
C ARG A 59 -29.30 -5.45 7.81
N GLY A 60 -29.13 -5.94 6.60
CA GLY A 60 -30.18 -5.98 5.57
C GLY A 60 -29.64 -6.53 4.25
N PHE A 61 -30.37 -6.31 3.17
CA PHE A 61 -30.05 -6.84 1.85
C PHE A 61 -29.72 -5.73 0.86
N ALA A 62 -28.73 -5.97 0.01
CA ALA A 62 -28.31 -5.07 -1.06
C ALA A 62 -28.12 -5.84 -2.39
N PRO A 63 -28.39 -5.21 -3.55
CA PRO A 63 -28.31 -5.86 -4.84
C PRO A 63 -26.85 -6.14 -5.23
N ALA A 64 -26.50 -7.41 -5.43
CA ALA A 64 -25.14 -7.88 -5.70
C ALA A 64 -24.51 -7.18 -6.92
N GLY A 65 -25.30 -6.90 -7.96
CA GLY A 65 -24.84 -6.23 -9.19
C GLY A 65 -24.33 -4.79 -8.96
N LEU A 66 -24.76 -4.13 -7.88
CA LEU A 66 -24.32 -2.78 -7.50
C LEU A 66 -23.21 -2.79 -6.45
N LEU A 67 -22.78 -3.98 -6.03
CA LEU A 67 -21.68 -4.15 -5.09
C LEU A 67 -20.45 -4.68 -5.83
N ARG A 68 -19.27 -4.34 -5.34
CA ARG A 68 -18.01 -4.92 -5.79
C ARG A 68 -17.33 -5.55 -4.58
N ARG A 69 -17.02 -6.84 -4.69
CA ARG A 69 -16.31 -7.56 -3.63
C ARG A 69 -15.01 -6.81 -3.37
N GLN A 70 -14.86 -6.37 -2.14
CA GLN A 70 -13.66 -5.76 -1.63
C GLN A 70 -12.87 -6.90 -0.99
N VAL A 71 -11.61 -7.05 -1.40
CA VAL A 71 -10.70 -7.90 -0.65
C VAL A 71 -10.61 -7.31 0.76
N ALA A 72 -10.83 -8.15 1.78
CA ALA A 72 -10.74 -7.75 3.17
C ALA A 72 -9.38 -7.06 3.43
N GLY A 73 -9.42 -5.80 3.91
CA GLY A 73 -8.22 -5.07 4.38
C GLY A 73 -7.87 -3.75 3.69
N ALA A 74 -8.33 -3.46 2.47
CA ALA A 74 -7.91 -2.24 1.78
C ALA A 74 -8.89 -1.06 1.98
N LYS A 75 -8.78 -0.32 3.10
CA LYS A 75 -8.82 1.14 2.96
C LYS A 75 -7.39 1.54 2.60
N PRO A 76 -7.13 2.19 1.44
CA PRO A 76 -5.83 2.83 1.30
C PRO A 76 -5.69 3.78 2.50
N PRO A 77 -4.56 3.76 3.23
CA PRO A 77 -4.25 4.83 4.16
C PRO A 77 -4.51 6.14 3.42
N GLN A 78 -5.25 7.06 4.04
CA GLN A 78 -5.64 8.36 3.47
C GLN A 78 -4.60 8.81 2.45
N GLN A 79 -4.96 8.78 1.16
CA GLN A 79 -4.13 9.41 0.14
C GLN A 79 -4.18 10.89 0.46
N VAL A 80 -3.16 11.38 1.16
CA VAL A 80 -2.96 12.80 1.35
C VAL A 80 -2.50 13.31 -0.01
N THR A 81 -3.46 13.75 -0.83
CA THR A 81 -3.25 14.32 -2.17
C THR A 81 -2.73 15.74 -2.14
N GLU A 82 -2.34 16.25 -0.98
CA GLU A 82 -1.64 17.53 -0.89
C GLU A 82 -0.14 17.27 -0.97
N MET A 83 0.50 18.06 -1.83
CA MET A 83 1.94 18.13 -2.04
C MET A 83 2.66 18.13 -0.69
N PHE A 84 3.05 16.92 -0.25
CA PHE A 84 3.67 16.72 1.03
C PHE A 84 4.95 17.56 1.05
N PRO A 85 5.24 18.38 2.07
CA PRO A 85 6.59 18.88 2.20
C PRO A 85 7.47 17.66 2.48
N TRP A 86 8.22 17.18 1.50
CA TRP A 86 9.12 16.02 1.63
C TRP A 86 10.27 16.25 2.62
N ARG A 87 10.31 17.44 3.23
CA ARG A 87 11.09 17.80 4.42
C ARG A 87 10.51 17.23 5.72
N ASN A 88 9.26 16.78 5.75
CA ASN A 88 8.67 16.17 6.95
C ASN A 88 9.29 14.79 7.20
N VAL A 89 10.08 14.70 8.27
CA VAL A 89 10.84 13.50 8.63
C VAL A 89 10.04 12.46 9.41
N GLU A 90 8.90 12.86 9.99
CA GLU A 90 8.11 12.03 10.91
C GLU A 90 7.02 11.21 10.18
N ARG A 91 6.75 11.52 8.92
CA ARG A 91 5.66 10.88 8.18
C ARG A 91 6.18 10.09 6.98
N VAL A 92 5.54 8.95 6.74
CA VAL A 92 5.80 8.08 5.59
C VAL A 92 4.90 8.45 4.41
N ASN A 93 5.44 8.34 3.19
CA ASN A 93 4.64 8.45 1.98
C ASN A 93 4.09 7.07 1.59
N ARG A 94 2.79 6.99 1.33
CA ARG A 94 2.10 5.75 0.91
C ARG A 94 1.41 5.89 -0.44
N ASP A 95 1.57 7.03 -1.12
CA ASP A 95 0.97 7.25 -2.42
C ASP A 95 1.82 6.55 -3.49
N PRO A 96 1.32 5.47 -4.12
CA PRO A 96 2.09 4.76 -5.13
C PRO A 96 2.39 5.66 -6.34
N LYS A 97 1.63 6.73 -6.62
CA LYS A 97 1.92 7.65 -7.74
C LYS A 97 3.31 8.29 -7.62
N MET A 98 3.83 8.38 -6.40
CA MET A 98 5.15 8.92 -6.09
C MET A 98 6.28 7.91 -6.30
N LEU A 99 5.96 6.67 -6.68
CA LEU A 99 6.95 5.65 -7.06
C LEU A 99 7.23 5.71 -8.56
N HIS A 100 8.46 5.38 -8.94
CA HIS A 100 8.88 5.33 -10.33
C HIS A 100 8.07 4.25 -11.06
N PRO A 101 7.53 4.49 -12.27
CA PRO A 101 6.64 3.54 -12.94
C PRO A 101 7.22 2.12 -13.10
N ALA A 102 8.53 2.01 -13.35
CA ALA A 102 9.24 0.74 -13.44
C ALA A 102 9.10 -0.15 -12.18
N PHE A 103 9.08 0.45 -10.98
CA PHE A 103 8.87 -0.26 -9.72
C PHE A 103 7.39 -0.29 -9.33
N ARG A 104 6.70 0.87 -9.44
CA ARG A 104 5.30 1.04 -9.05
C ARG A 104 4.39 -0.03 -9.64
N ASN A 105 4.51 -0.30 -10.94
CA ASN A 105 3.62 -1.25 -11.61
C ASN A 105 3.82 -2.68 -11.09
N ARG A 106 5.06 -3.07 -10.79
CA ARG A 106 5.40 -4.36 -10.18
C ARG A 106 4.89 -4.45 -8.75
N ALA A 107 5.18 -3.44 -7.94
CA ALA A 107 4.70 -3.32 -6.56
C ALA A 107 3.16 -3.42 -6.44
N LEU A 108 2.43 -2.73 -7.32
CA LEU A 108 0.97 -2.77 -7.33
C LEU A 108 0.43 -4.15 -7.77
N ARG A 109 1.09 -4.85 -8.70
CA ARG A 109 0.72 -6.22 -9.05
C ARG A 109 1.02 -7.21 -7.93
N THR A 110 2.16 -7.09 -7.26
CA THR A 110 2.50 -7.86 -6.06
C THR A 110 1.41 -7.71 -4.99
N VAL A 111 1.05 -6.47 -4.64
CA VAL A 111 -0.01 -6.18 -3.67
C VAL A 111 -1.36 -6.72 -4.15
N ALA A 112 -1.73 -6.52 -5.41
CA ALA A 112 -3.00 -7.00 -5.95
C ALA A 112 -3.10 -8.54 -5.89
N ARG A 113 -2.02 -9.26 -6.22
CA ARG A 113 -1.96 -10.72 -6.18
C ARG A 113 -2.05 -11.26 -4.75
N LEU A 114 -1.27 -10.71 -3.82
CA LEU A 114 -1.34 -11.10 -2.40
C LEU A 114 -2.73 -10.87 -1.81
N ASN A 115 -3.32 -9.71 -2.10
CA ASN A 115 -4.69 -9.40 -1.68
C ASN A 115 -5.70 -10.38 -2.31
N ALA A 116 -5.58 -10.73 -3.59
CA ALA A 116 -6.45 -11.74 -4.21
C ALA A 116 -6.34 -13.11 -3.53
N GLU A 117 -5.19 -13.43 -2.95
CA GLU A 117 -4.93 -14.63 -2.14
C GLU A 117 -5.41 -14.52 -0.68
N GLY A 118 -5.98 -13.37 -0.28
CA GLY A 118 -6.44 -13.13 1.08
C GLY A 118 -5.33 -12.72 2.06
N ILE A 119 -4.15 -12.34 1.55
CA ILE A 119 -3.01 -11.90 2.34
C ILE A 119 -2.95 -10.37 2.27
N PRO A 120 -3.34 -9.64 3.34
CA PRO A 120 -3.66 -8.22 3.26
C PRO A 120 -2.42 -7.33 3.35
N PHE A 121 -1.46 -7.47 2.44
CA PHE A 121 -0.33 -6.55 2.34
C PHE A 121 -0.73 -5.21 1.74
N GLY A 122 -0.10 -4.14 2.24
CA GLY A 122 -0.15 -2.80 1.67
C GLY A 122 1.21 -2.11 1.69
N ILE A 123 1.35 -1.03 0.91
CA ILE A 123 2.54 -0.18 0.91
C ILE A 123 2.52 0.70 2.17
N TYR A 124 3.44 0.45 3.09
CA TYR A 124 3.62 1.22 4.31
C TYR A 124 4.50 2.46 4.11
N GLU A 125 5.58 2.34 3.35
CA GLU A 125 6.45 3.45 2.99
C GLU A 125 7.02 3.26 1.58
N GLY A 126 6.65 4.13 0.65
CA GLY A 126 7.16 4.19 -0.72
C GLY A 126 8.30 5.19 -0.86
N LEU A 127 8.08 6.27 -1.62
CA LEU A 127 9.07 7.32 -1.84
C LEU A 127 9.44 8.00 -0.52
N ARG A 128 10.72 7.90 -0.13
CA ARG A 128 11.26 8.52 1.09
C ARG A 128 12.12 9.71 0.71
N GLY A 129 11.88 10.88 1.30
CA GLY A 129 12.71 12.06 1.07
C GLY A 129 14.11 11.97 1.69
N PRO A 130 15.11 12.71 1.16
CA PRO A 130 16.48 12.69 1.69
C PRO A 130 16.59 13.21 3.13
N TRP A 131 15.76 14.18 3.54
CA TRP A 131 15.70 14.64 4.93
C TRP A 131 15.28 13.52 5.88
N ARG A 132 14.24 12.77 5.51
CA ARG A 132 13.76 11.63 6.28
C ARG A 132 14.80 10.51 6.31
N GLN A 133 15.49 10.24 5.20
CA GLN A 133 16.58 9.25 5.18
C GLN A 133 17.72 9.65 6.14
N ASN A 134 18.17 10.91 6.11
CA ASN A 134 19.21 11.38 7.03
C ASN A 134 18.74 11.37 8.49
N HIS A 135 17.47 11.70 8.74
CA HIS A 135 16.88 11.62 10.07
C HIS A 135 16.87 10.18 10.61
N LEU A 136 16.54 9.18 9.77
CA LEU A 136 16.66 7.76 10.12
C LEU A 136 18.12 7.35 10.35
N TYR A 137 19.02 7.76 9.46
CA TYR A 137 20.45 7.44 9.57
C TYR A 137 21.06 7.99 10.86
N ALA A 138 20.59 9.15 11.33
CA ALA A 138 21.05 9.74 12.58
C ALA A 138 20.65 8.93 13.84
N SER A 139 19.61 8.09 13.80
CA SER A 139 19.17 7.30 14.96
C SER A 139 20.21 6.24 15.34
N GLY A 140 20.53 6.15 16.63
CA GLY A 140 21.61 5.32 17.16
C GLY A 140 23.02 5.82 16.82
N ARG A 141 23.13 7.03 16.24
CA ARG A 141 24.41 7.70 15.94
C ARG A 141 24.46 9.06 16.63
N THR A 142 23.82 10.06 16.02
CA THR A 142 23.76 11.44 16.54
C THR A 142 22.42 11.76 17.20
N ARG A 143 21.43 10.87 17.07
CA ARG A 143 20.16 10.89 17.79
C ARG A 143 20.02 9.61 18.62
N PRO A 144 19.37 9.67 19.80
CA PRO A 144 19.05 8.47 20.57
C PRO A 144 18.23 7.45 19.78
N GLY A 145 18.30 6.18 20.19
CA GLY A 145 17.54 5.07 19.59
C GLY A 145 18.43 3.99 19.00
N ARG A 146 17.80 2.97 18.37
CA ARG A 146 18.52 1.92 17.63
C ARG A 146 18.91 2.41 16.24
N ILE A 147 19.89 1.76 15.62
CA ILE A 147 20.19 1.99 14.20
C ILE A 147 18.98 1.60 13.36
N LEU A 148 18.38 2.56 12.64
CA LEU A 148 17.20 2.33 11.79
C LEU A 148 17.54 2.08 10.32
N THR A 149 18.71 2.53 9.89
CA THR A 149 19.23 2.31 8.53
C THR A 149 20.75 2.41 8.54
N PRO A 150 21.46 1.58 7.75
CA PRO A 150 22.89 1.70 7.57
C PRO A 150 23.29 2.75 6.51
N VAL A 151 22.36 3.20 5.66
CA VAL A 151 22.67 4.07 4.51
C VAL A 151 22.26 5.53 4.71
N GLN A 152 23.09 6.45 4.21
CA GLN A 152 22.87 7.90 4.22
C GLN A 152 21.84 8.35 3.17
N ALA A 153 21.51 9.64 3.16
CA ALA A 153 20.74 10.22 2.06
C ALA A 153 21.39 9.93 0.70
N TRP A 154 20.53 9.57 -0.24
CA TRP A 154 20.77 9.23 -1.64
C TRP A 154 21.43 7.87 -1.87
N ASP A 155 21.60 7.08 -0.81
CA ASP A 155 22.10 5.70 -0.88
C ASP A 155 20.99 4.65 -0.66
N SER A 156 19.72 5.07 -0.57
CA SER A 156 18.55 4.19 -0.50
C SER A 156 17.68 4.29 -1.76
N LEU A 157 17.20 3.13 -2.26
CA LEU A 157 16.31 3.07 -3.42
C LEU A 157 14.92 3.68 -3.17
N HIS A 158 14.50 3.83 -1.91
CA HIS A 158 13.28 4.57 -1.59
C HIS A 158 13.33 6.01 -2.11
N GLN A 159 14.51 6.65 -2.12
CA GLN A 159 14.67 8.03 -2.54
C GLN A 159 14.57 8.23 -4.05
N PHE A 160 14.64 7.14 -4.80
CA PHE A 160 14.44 7.11 -6.25
C PHE A 160 13.04 6.58 -6.61
N GLY A 161 12.22 6.22 -5.63
CA GLY A 161 10.91 5.59 -5.86
C GLY A 161 11.01 4.18 -6.45
N LEU A 162 12.13 3.50 -6.19
CA LEU A 162 12.46 2.17 -6.73
C LEU A 162 12.45 1.07 -5.66
N ALA A 163 11.94 1.40 -4.47
CA ALA A 163 11.72 0.48 -3.38
C ALA A 163 10.50 0.91 -2.55
N ALA A 164 9.93 -0.04 -1.82
CA ALA A 164 8.90 0.21 -0.83
C ALA A 164 8.95 -0.83 0.28
N ASP A 165 8.48 -0.43 1.45
CA ASP A 165 8.23 -1.32 2.57
C ASP A 165 6.74 -1.74 2.53
N PHE A 166 6.50 -3.05 2.47
CA PHE A 166 5.20 -3.71 2.45
C PHE A 166 4.92 -4.30 3.82
N VAL A 167 3.74 -4.03 4.36
CA VAL A 167 3.37 -4.43 5.73
C VAL A 167 1.94 -4.96 5.72
N LEU A 168 1.65 -5.92 6.60
CA LEU A 168 0.31 -6.46 6.75
C LEU A 168 -0.63 -5.36 7.27
N ALA A 169 -1.80 -5.25 6.67
CA ALA A 169 -2.87 -4.33 7.02
C ALA A 169 -4.02 -5.08 7.72
N LEU A 170 -3.73 -5.61 8.91
CA LEU A 170 -4.68 -6.40 9.71
C LEU A 170 -5.63 -5.48 10.48
N GLU A 171 -6.94 -5.69 10.32
CA GLU A 171 -7.98 -4.94 11.07
C GLU A 171 -7.85 -3.41 10.96
N GLY A 172 -7.37 -2.90 9.82
CA GLY A 172 -7.14 -1.46 9.63
C GLY A 172 -5.92 -0.91 10.37
N ARG A 173 -5.03 -1.76 10.87
CA ARG A 173 -3.75 -1.42 11.50
C ARG A 173 -2.59 -2.05 10.73
N TRP A 174 -1.43 -1.40 10.78
CA TRP A 174 -0.19 -1.98 10.27
C TRP A 174 0.36 -2.97 11.29
N SER A 175 0.66 -4.19 10.85
CA SER A 175 1.27 -5.25 11.65
C SER A 175 2.56 -5.74 11.02
N TRP A 176 3.60 -5.84 11.85
CA TRP A 176 4.89 -6.43 11.53
C TRP A 176 5.02 -7.85 12.12
N ASP A 177 3.91 -8.44 12.57
CA ASP A 177 3.92 -9.75 13.22
C ASP A 177 4.44 -10.80 12.24
N ASP A 178 5.40 -11.59 12.69
CA ASP A 178 6.07 -12.65 11.94
C ASP A 178 6.06 -13.98 12.69
N ASP A 179 5.06 -14.16 13.57
CA ASP A 179 4.79 -15.41 14.28
C ASP A 179 4.46 -16.58 13.33
N GLU A 180 4.22 -17.77 13.88
CA GLU A 180 3.92 -18.97 13.09
C GLU A 180 2.73 -18.80 12.12
N ALA A 181 1.74 -17.96 12.46
CA ALA A 181 0.57 -17.71 11.62
C ALA A 181 0.87 -16.72 10.49
N HIS A 182 1.76 -15.75 10.72
CA HIS A 182 2.06 -14.68 9.76
C HIS A 182 3.33 -14.93 8.95
N ALA A 183 4.29 -15.71 9.45
CA ALA A 183 5.55 -16.01 8.77
C ALA A 183 5.36 -16.52 7.32
N PRO A 184 4.40 -17.42 7.02
CA PRO A 184 4.15 -17.85 5.63
C PRO A 184 3.64 -16.73 4.72
N MET A 185 2.99 -15.69 5.26
CA MET A 185 2.52 -14.53 4.49
C MET A 185 3.69 -13.70 3.98
N TRP A 186 4.70 -13.49 4.83
CA TRP A 186 5.92 -12.79 4.45
C TRP A 186 6.75 -13.58 3.43
N ASP A 187 6.85 -14.91 3.57
CA ASP A 187 7.47 -15.76 2.54
C ASP A 187 6.73 -15.63 1.21
N ARG A 188 5.40 -15.53 1.27
CA ARG A 188 4.58 -15.31 0.08
C ARG A 188 4.79 -13.93 -0.54
N LEU A 189 4.97 -12.88 0.25
CA LEU A 189 5.34 -11.54 -0.23
C LEU A 189 6.65 -11.59 -1.02
N GLU A 190 7.68 -12.24 -0.48
CA GLU A 190 8.97 -12.38 -1.14
C GLU A 190 8.87 -13.17 -2.45
N ALA A 191 8.15 -14.30 -2.44
CA ALA A 191 7.95 -15.13 -3.63
C ALA A 191 7.18 -14.39 -4.74
N VAL A 192 6.08 -13.71 -4.40
CA VAL A 192 5.30 -12.94 -5.38
C VAL A 192 6.06 -11.70 -5.85
N GLY A 193 6.85 -11.07 -4.98
CA GLY A 193 7.77 -10.00 -5.35
C GLY A 193 8.80 -10.48 -6.38
N ALA A 194 9.41 -11.65 -6.16
CA ALA A 194 10.37 -12.27 -7.06
C ALA A 194 9.77 -12.57 -8.44
N ASP A 195 8.54 -13.11 -8.50
CA ASP A 195 7.81 -13.32 -9.76
C ASP A 195 7.63 -12.02 -10.56
N GLU A 196 7.51 -10.88 -9.87
CA GLU A 196 7.41 -9.54 -10.47
C GLU A 196 8.79 -8.89 -10.75
N GLY A 197 9.87 -9.62 -10.52
CA GLY A 197 11.25 -9.16 -10.68
C GLY A 197 11.68 -8.12 -9.64
N LEU A 198 11.11 -8.19 -8.44
CA LEU A 198 11.53 -7.44 -7.26
C LEU A 198 12.36 -8.35 -6.35
N VAL A 199 13.25 -7.75 -5.56
CA VAL A 199 14.09 -8.48 -4.61
C VAL A 199 13.95 -7.89 -3.21
N SER A 200 14.04 -8.75 -2.20
CA SER A 200 14.21 -8.35 -0.81
C SER A 200 15.68 -8.49 -0.39
N ARG A 201 16.03 -7.87 0.73
CA ARG A 201 17.34 -8.07 1.37
C ARG A 201 17.19 -9.03 2.56
N PRO A 202 18.20 -9.89 2.82
CA PRO A 202 18.17 -10.75 3.99
C PRO A 202 17.94 -9.94 5.28
N GLY A 203 16.94 -10.32 6.07
CA GLY A 203 16.59 -9.62 7.32
C GLY A 203 15.73 -8.36 7.15
N GLU A 204 15.33 -8.01 5.92
CA GLU A 204 14.46 -6.87 5.63
C GLU A 204 13.18 -7.35 4.91
N ARG A 205 12.47 -8.34 5.48
CA ARG A 205 11.28 -8.95 4.85
C ARG A 205 10.23 -7.94 4.33
N PRO A 206 9.96 -6.80 5.01
CA PRO A 206 9.07 -5.77 4.47
C PRO A 206 9.58 -5.10 3.20
N HIS A 207 10.88 -5.06 2.98
CA HIS A 207 11.50 -4.28 1.92
C HIS A 207 11.52 -5.07 0.61
N LEU A 208 10.90 -4.52 -0.44
CA LEU A 208 11.13 -4.95 -1.82
C LEU A 208 11.66 -3.79 -2.66
N GLN A 209 12.61 -4.08 -3.52
CA GLN A 209 13.24 -3.13 -4.43
C GLN A 209 13.43 -3.70 -5.83
N LEU A 210 13.61 -2.82 -6.81
CA LEU A 210 14.00 -3.23 -8.16
C LEU A 210 15.39 -3.89 -8.14
N ALA A 211 15.53 -5.04 -8.80
CA ALA A 211 16.75 -5.84 -8.77
C ALA A 211 17.90 -5.23 -9.59
N ASP A 212 17.60 -4.80 -10.81
CA ASP A 212 18.61 -4.47 -11.83
C ASP A 212 18.97 -2.98 -11.84
N VAL A 213 19.23 -2.39 -10.67
CA VAL A 213 19.63 -0.98 -10.55
C VAL A 213 20.82 -0.78 -9.62
N SER A 214 21.68 0.17 -10.01
CA SER A 214 22.84 0.58 -9.23
C SER A 214 22.61 1.96 -8.64
N VAL A 215 22.76 2.10 -7.32
CA VAL A 215 22.69 3.40 -6.63
C VAL A 215 23.69 4.39 -7.23
N ALA A 216 24.88 3.94 -7.64
CA ALA A 216 25.87 4.81 -8.27
C ALA A 216 25.39 5.35 -9.63
N ASP A 217 24.76 4.49 -10.43
CA ASP A 217 24.17 4.88 -11.72
C ASP A 217 22.98 5.83 -11.54
N LEU A 218 22.10 5.56 -10.57
CA LEU A 218 21.00 6.43 -10.21
C LEU A 218 21.49 7.81 -9.75
N LYS A 219 22.57 7.86 -8.95
CA LYS A 219 23.22 9.12 -8.54
C LYS A 219 23.85 9.87 -9.71
N ALA A 220 24.29 9.16 -10.74
CA ALA A 220 24.77 9.73 -12.00
C ALA A 220 23.63 10.11 -12.98
N GLY A 221 22.38 10.03 -12.54
CA GLY A 221 21.17 10.39 -13.31
C GLY A 221 20.73 9.32 -14.32
N LYS A 222 21.27 8.10 -14.25
CA LYS A 222 20.83 6.97 -15.09
C LYS A 222 19.62 6.29 -14.43
N LEU A 223 18.47 6.94 -14.56
CA LEU A 223 17.19 6.44 -14.06
C LEU A 223 16.60 5.38 -15.03
N PRO A 224 15.77 4.43 -14.54
CA PRO A 224 15.03 3.54 -15.43
C PRO A 224 14.15 4.33 -16.41
N PRO A 225 13.85 3.78 -17.61
CA PRO A 225 13.03 4.48 -18.60
C PRO A 225 11.55 4.55 -18.18
N ASN A 226 10.78 5.34 -18.94
CA ASN A 226 9.32 5.48 -18.80
C ASN A 226 8.89 6.13 -17.47
N THR A 227 9.34 7.36 -17.24
CA THR A 227 8.88 8.19 -16.11
C THR A 227 7.48 8.75 -16.36
N ASP A 228 6.85 9.30 -15.33
CA ASP A 228 5.64 10.12 -15.47
C ASP A 228 5.76 11.42 -14.69
N ALA A 229 4.80 12.33 -14.90
CA ALA A 229 4.81 13.65 -14.27
C ALA A 229 4.75 13.59 -12.74
N ALA A 230 3.97 12.69 -12.16
CA ALA A 230 3.81 12.62 -10.71
C ALA A 230 5.13 12.27 -10.01
N TRP A 231 5.80 11.22 -10.48
CA TRP A 231 7.10 10.83 -9.97
C TRP A 231 8.18 11.87 -10.31
N THR A 232 8.23 12.35 -11.56
CA THR A 232 9.28 13.27 -12.02
C THR A 232 9.23 14.59 -11.26
N THR A 233 8.04 15.16 -11.04
CA THR A 233 7.87 16.38 -10.24
C THR A 233 8.33 16.17 -8.80
N ALA A 234 7.94 15.06 -8.16
CA ALA A 234 8.35 14.75 -6.79
C ALA A 234 9.87 14.54 -6.67
N PHE A 235 10.46 13.74 -7.56
CA PHE A 235 11.89 13.45 -7.56
C PHE A 235 12.73 14.71 -7.84
N THR A 236 12.38 15.48 -8.86
CA THR A 236 13.05 16.75 -9.20
C THR A 236 13.02 17.72 -8.03
N TRP A 237 11.85 17.90 -7.41
CA TRP A 237 11.72 18.76 -6.24
C TRP A 237 12.63 18.31 -5.09
N MET A 238 12.70 17.01 -4.80
CA MET A 238 13.56 16.49 -3.73
C MET A 238 15.04 16.75 -4.02
N VAL A 239 15.46 16.61 -5.28
CA VAL A 239 16.85 16.83 -5.72
C VAL A 239 17.21 18.32 -5.65
N GLU A 240 16.39 19.18 -6.23
CA GLU A 240 16.64 20.63 -6.28
C GLU A 240 16.53 21.30 -4.92
N SER A 241 15.63 20.81 -4.06
CA SER A 241 15.44 21.38 -2.73
C SER A 241 16.45 20.88 -1.70
N TRP A 242 17.25 19.85 -2.02
CA TRP A 242 18.18 19.22 -1.09
C TRP A 242 19.41 20.10 -0.80
N ASP A 243 19.58 20.41 0.48
CA ASP A 243 20.64 21.27 1.02
C ASP A 243 21.61 20.50 1.94
N GLY A 244 21.43 19.18 2.07
CA GLY A 244 22.20 18.34 3.00
C GLY A 244 23.36 17.57 2.38
N LYS A 245 23.94 16.65 3.17
CA LYS A 245 25.03 15.74 2.75
C LYS A 245 24.62 14.27 2.84
N PRO A 246 25.10 13.40 1.94
CA PRO A 246 25.89 13.73 0.74
C PRO A 246 25.07 14.51 -0.30
N GLY A 247 25.75 15.09 -1.30
CA GLY A 247 25.09 15.91 -2.32
C GLY A 247 24.03 15.15 -3.12
N ALA A 248 23.10 15.90 -3.71
CA ALA A 248 21.99 15.33 -4.48
C ALA A 248 22.48 14.58 -5.73
N PRO A 249 21.71 13.60 -6.24
CA PRO A 249 21.99 12.96 -7.52
C PRO A 249 21.85 13.96 -8.67
N LYS A 250 22.44 13.63 -9.83
CA LYS A 250 22.30 14.46 -11.05
C LYS A 250 20.91 14.28 -11.64
N LEU A 251 20.26 15.39 -11.98
CA LEU A 251 19.14 15.41 -12.93
C LEU A 251 19.74 15.33 -14.34
N ARG A 252 19.17 14.49 -15.20
CA ARG A 252 19.49 14.46 -16.64
C ARG A 252 18.41 15.17 -17.42
#